data_AF-A0A932PEV2-F1
#
_entry.id   AF-A0A932PEV2-F1
#
_cell.length_a   1.000
_cell.length_b   1.000
_cell.length_c   1.000
_cell.angle_alpha   90.00
_cell.angle_beta   90.00
_cell.angle_gamma   90.00
#
_symmetry.space_group_name_H-M   'P 1'
#
loop_
_entity.id
_entity.type
_entity.pdbx_description
1 polymer ?
#
loop_
_entity_poly.entity_id
_entity_poly.type
_entity_poly.pdbx_seq_one_letter_code
_entity_poly.pdbx_strand_id
1 'polypeptide(L)'
;MAPKLMNRFSISALLLLNFSAVLPAADAPLTYNDPSPRRYELSARASQIYPQTRPHPEISFVFEKDGQPQDLQQAYVDTRVAPRGKLVIWLMGHSPPLFERLAGYGLHAIRVHYANDWFGQFSRNAPPDDDKFLGKIRLEAATGEDHSAVVSIPKPDSMMGRALQ
;
A
#
# COMPACT_ATOMS: atom_id res chain seq x y z
N MET A 1 35.41 -10.20 -86.96
CA MET A 1 34.59 -11.40 -86.63
C MET A 1 34.58 -11.51 -85.12
N ALA A 2 33.47 -11.14 -84.48
CA ALA A 2 33.33 -11.18 -83.02
C ALA A 2 32.96 -12.60 -82.55
N PRO A 3 33.30 -12.96 -81.29
CA PRO A 3 32.26 -13.54 -80.45
C PRO A 3 32.24 -13.03 -79.01
N LYS A 4 31.04 -12.54 -78.65
CA LYS A 4 30.25 -12.76 -77.42
C LYS A 4 30.98 -12.78 -76.06
N LEU A 5 30.91 -11.63 -75.40
CA LEU A 5 31.00 -11.49 -73.94
C LEU A 5 29.74 -12.11 -73.31
N MET A 6 29.90 -13.20 -72.56
CA MET A 6 28.80 -13.88 -71.88
C MET A 6 28.63 -13.31 -70.47
N ASN A 7 27.47 -12.69 -70.29
CA ASN A 7 26.96 -11.98 -69.13
C ASN A 7 26.68 -12.97 -67.97
N ARG A 8 27.27 -12.75 -66.80
CA ARG A 8 26.84 -13.40 -65.54
C ARG A 8 26.50 -12.34 -64.51
N PHE A 9 25.27 -11.83 -64.57
CA PHE A 9 24.67 -11.09 -63.47
C PHE A 9 24.28 -12.08 -62.38
N SER A 10 25.07 -12.15 -61.32
CA SER A 10 24.66 -12.77 -60.07
C SER A 10 23.95 -11.73 -59.24
N ILE A 11 22.62 -11.67 -59.33
CA ILE A 11 21.79 -10.81 -58.47
C ILE A 11 21.71 -11.50 -57.11
N SER A 12 22.65 -11.18 -56.22
CA SER A 12 22.48 -11.46 -54.79
C SER A 12 21.45 -10.48 -54.25
N ALA A 13 20.19 -10.92 -54.19
CA ALA A 13 19.13 -10.20 -53.49
C ALA A 13 19.42 -10.26 -51.98
N LEU A 14 20.03 -9.20 -51.45
CA LEU A 14 20.24 -9.02 -50.03
C LEU A 14 18.87 -8.65 -49.40
N LEU A 15 18.17 -9.65 -48.86
CA LEU A 15 16.99 -9.42 -48.03
C LEU A 15 17.43 -8.73 -46.72
N LEU A 16 17.27 -7.42 -46.66
CA LEU A 16 17.36 -6.65 -45.42
C LEU A 16 16.07 -6.91 -44.62
N LEU A 17 16.12 -7.91 -43.74
CA LEU A 17 15.13 -8.07 -42.66
C LEU A 17 15.25 -6.86 -41.73
N ASN A 18 14.33 -5.91 -41.86
CA ASN A 18 14.10 -4.86 -40.87
C ASN A 18 13.56 -5.53 -39.59
N PHE A 19 14.46 -5.90 -38.68
CA PHE A 19 14.10 -6.17 -37.30
C PHE A 19 13.76 -4.82 -36.64
N SER A 20 12.50 -4.42 -36.71
CA SER A 20 11.98 -3.39 -35.81
C SER A 20 12.04 -3.96 -34.39
N ALA A 21 13.09 -3.60 -33.65
CA ALA A 21 13.15 -3.86 -32.22
C ALA A 21 11.97 -3.13 -31.58
N VAL A 22 10.93 -3.88 -31.20
CA VAL A 22 9.89 -3.39 -30.29
C VAL A 22 10.57 -3.26 -28.93
N LEU A 23 11.16 -2.10 -28.66
CA LEU A 23 11.62 -1.77 -27.32
C LEU A 23 10.37 -1.72 -26.44
N PRO A 24 10.30 -2.46 -25.32
CA PRO A 24 9.24 -2.26 -24.35
C PRO A 24 9.22 -0.77 -23.96
N ALA A 25 8.08 -0.13 -24.15
CA ALA A 25 7.88 1.24 -23.69
C ALA A 25 8.13 1.24 -22.18
N ALA A 26 9.13 2.02 -21.73
CA ALA A 26 9.28 2.28 -20.32
C ALA A 26 7.97 2.92 -19.82
N ASP A 27 7.45 2.45 -18.69
CA ASP A 27 6.30 3.09 -18.05
C ASP A 27 6.59 4.58 -17.89
N ALA A 28 5.60 5.41 -18.24
CA ALA A 28 5.72 6.85 -18.07
C ALA A 28 6.08 7.16 -16.61
N PRO A 29 7.00 8.12 -16.35
CA PRO A 29 7.31 8.52 -14.99
C PRO A 29 6.03 8.92 -14.26
N LEU A 30 5.84 8.40 -13.05
CA LEU A 30 4.74 8.84 -12.19
C LEU A 30 4.90 10.33 -11.92
N THR A 31 3.85 11.11 -12.16
CA THR A 31 3.79 12.54 -11.88
C THR A 31 2.47 12.89 -11.21
N TYR A 32 2.49 13.91 -10.36
CA TYR A 32 1.27 14.49 -9.82
C TYR A 32 0.70 15.51 -10.79
N ASN A 33 -0.61 15.45 -11.03
CA ASN A 33 -1.36 16.53 -11.67
C ASN A 33 -2.03 17.38 -10.58
N ASP A 34 -1.20 18.05 -9.77
CA ASP A 34 -1.68 18.89 -8.67
C ASP A 34 -1.62 20.38 -9.06
N PRO A 35 -2.76 21.08 -9.15
CA PRO A 35 -2.79 22.51 -9.45
C PRO A 35 -2.26 23.39 -8.31
N SER A 36 -2.09 22.85 -7.09
CA SER A 36 -1.56 23.58 -5.94
C SER A 36 -0.50 22.76 -5.18
N PRO A 37 0.68 22.50 -5.78
CA PRO A 37 1.70 21.63 -5.21
C PRO A 37 2.06 22.00 -3.77
N ARG A 38 1.80 21.08 -2.84
CA ARG A 38 2.07 21.26 -1.41
C ARG A 38 2.16 19.92 -0.70
N ARG A 39 2.55 19.96 0.58
CA ARG A 39 2.34 18.84 1.48
C ARG A 39 0.91 18.85 1.99
N TYR A 40 0.16 17.80 1.70
CA TYR A 40 -1.16 17.56 2.25
C TYR A 40 -1.02 16.73 3.52
N GLU A 41 -1.69 17.20 4.56
CA GLU A 41 -1.81 16.53 5.85
C GLU A 41 -3.30 16.39 6.10
N LEU A 42 -3.80 15.15 5.99
CA LEU A 42 -5.21 14.83 6.05
C LEU A 42 -5.49 14.07 7.33
N SER A 43 -6.64 14.36 7.95
CA SER A 43 -7.12 13.66 9.15
C SER A 43 -8.62 13.49 9.06
N ALA A 44 -9.11 12.29 9.36
CA ALA A 44 -10.54 11.98 9.37
C ALA A 44 -10.82 10.83 10.34
N ARG A 45 -12.06 10.72 10.84
CA ARG A 45 -12.46 9.54 11.63
C ARG A 45 -12.70 8.34 10.73
N ALA A 46 -12.28 7.16 11.17
CA ALA A 46 -12.45 5.92 10.45
C ALA A 46 -13.94 5.56 10.29
N SER A 47 -14.77 5.94 11.26
CA SER A 47 -16.23 5.85 11.21
C SER A 47 -16.89 6.81 10.21
N GLN A 48 -16.27 7.96 9.90
CA GLN A 48 -16.80 8.92 8.94
C GLN A 48 -16.52 8.49 7.50
N ILE A 49 -15.30 8.03 7.24
CA ILE A 49 -14.84 7.64 5.90
C ILE A 49 -15.36 6.25 5.48
N TYR A 50 -15.65 5.37 6.44
CA TYR A 50 -16.16 4.03 6.16
C TYR A 50 -17.22 3.60 7.19
N PRO A 51 -18.51 3.86 6.92
CA PRO A 51 -19.60 3.66 7.88
C PRO A 51 -19.85 2.22 8.33
N GLN A 52 -19.30 1.23 7.62
CA GLN A 52 -19.45 -0.19 7.97
C GLN A 52 -18.62 -0.60 9.18
N THR A 53 -17.82 0.32 9.69
CA THR A 53 -16.82 0.05 10.69
C THR A 53 -17.39 0.11 12.10
N ARG A 54 -16.83 -0.69 13.00
CA ARG A 54 -17.37 -0.88 14.34
C ARG A 54 -16.27 -0.86 15.40
N PRO A 55 -16.59 -0.42 16.63
CA PRO A 55 -15.71 -0.65 17.78
C PRO A 55 -15.78 -2.11 18.22
N HIS A 56 -14.69 -2.59 18.82
CA HIS A 56 -14.47 -3.90 19.41
C HIS A 56 -13.91 -3.71 20.85
N PRO A 57 -14.75 -3.30 21.83
CA PRO A 57 -14.31 -2.94 23.18
C PRO A 57 -13.63 -4.09 23.93
N GLU A 58 -13.97 -5.34 23.61
CA GLU A 58 -13.39 -6.56 24.17
C GLU A 58 -11.88 -6.66 23.94
N ILE A 59 -11.35 -6.00 22.90
CA ILE A 59 -9.92 -5.87 22.62
C ILE A 59 -9.41 -4.43 22.74
N SER A 60 -10.14 -3.57 23.45
CA SER A 60 -9.83 -2.14 23.63
C SER A 60 -9.76 -1.34 22.33
N PHE A 61 -10.36 -1.82 21.25
CA PHE A 61 -10.40 -1.12 19.97
C PHE A 61 -11.69 -0.32 19.86
N VAL A 62 -11.68 0.90 20.37
CA VAL A 62 -12.88 1.73 20.53
C VAL A 62 -12.86 2.95 19.60
N PHE A 63 -14.02 3.57 19.37
CA PHE A 63 -14.07 4.84 18.63
C PHE A 63 -13.87 6.05 19.51
N GLU A 64 -14.22 5.95 20.79
CA GLU A 64 -14.08 7.05 21.75
C GLU A 64 -13.61 6.51 23.10
N LYS A 65 -12.83 7.33 23.79
CA LYS A 65 -12.38 7.09 25.16
C LYS A 65 -12.29 8.44 25.86
N ASP A 66 -12.94 8.56 27.02
CA ASP A 66 -12.97 9.81 27.81
C ASP A 66 -13.43 11.04 26.98
N GLY A 67 -14.39 10.84 26.08
CA GLY A 67 -14.90 11.88 25.17
C GLY A 67 -13.96 12.27 24.03
N GLN A 68 -12.82 11.58 23.87
CA GLN A 68 -11.86 11.82 22.79
C GLN A 68 -11.96 10.77 21.68
N PRO A 69 -11.99 11.18 20.39
CA PRO A 69 -11.91 10.26 19.26
C PRO A 69 -10.64 9.41 19.27
N GLN A 70 -10.80 8.09 19.14
CA GLN A 70 -9.71 7.11 19.05
C GLN A 70 -9.53 6.57 17.62
N ASP A 71 -10.57 6.67 16.80
CA ASP A 71 -10.62 6.17 15.43
C ASP A 71 -10.08 7.16 14.38
N LEU A 72 -9.20 8.08 14.77
CA LEU A 72 -8.58 9.00 13.81
C LEU A 72 -7.63 8.25 12.85
N GLN A 73 -7.75 8.55 11.56
CA GLN A 73 -6.78 8.17 10.54
C GLN A 73 -6.07 9.41 10.02
N GLN A 74 -4.79 9.27 9.68
CA GLN A 74 -4.00 10.35 9.10
C GLN A 74 -3.37 9.93 7.78
N ALA A 75 -3.25 10.86 6.83
CA ALA A 75 -2.56 10.64 5.57
C ALA A 75 -1.67 11.83 5.20
N TYR A 76 -0.46 11.55 4.73
CA TYR A 76 0.51 12.55 4.28
C TYR A 76 0.98 12.24 2.86
N VAL A 77 1.00 13.26 2.01
CA VAL A 77 1.56 13.24 0.67
C VAL A 77 2.16 14.60 0.35
N ASP A 78 3.37 14.65 -0.20
CA ASP A 78 3.98 15.89 -0.71
C ASP A 78 4.02 15.85 -2.23
N THR A 79 3.13 16.63 -2.85
CA THR A 79 2.98 16.67 -4.31
C THR A 79 4.05 17.52 -5.00
N ARG A 80 4.90 18.22 -4.23
CA ARG A 80 6.08 18.93 -4.76
C ARG A 80 7.25 17.98 -5.03
N VAL A 81 7.20 16.77 -4.49
CA VAL A 81 8.25 15.75 -4.61
C VAL A 81 7.81 14.69 -5.64
N ALA A 82 8.72 14.22 -6.48
CA ALA A 82 8.39 13.18 -7.46
C ALA A 82 7.85 11.91 -6.77
N PRO A 83 6.69 11.36 -7.19
CA PRO A 83 6.11 10.17 -6.56
C PRO A 83 6.96 8.93 -6.82
N ARG A 84 7.04 8.06 -5.81
CA ARG A 84 7.67 6.73 -5.92
C ARG A 84 6.68 5.59 -6.16
N GLY A 85 5.38 5.89 -6.16
CA GLY A 85 4.32 4.88 -6.32
C GLY A 85 4.30 3.85 -5.19
N LYS A 86 4.60 4.27 -3.96
CA LYS A 86 4.63 3.39 -2.78
C LYS A 86 3.80 4.00 -1.65
N LEU A 87 2.99 3.14 -1.03
CA LEU A 87 2.22 3.43 0.18
C LEU A 87 2.95 2.85 1.39
N VAL A 88 3.06 3.65 2.45
CA VAL A 88 3.54 3.25 3.76
C VAL A 88 2.35 3.27 4.72
N ILE A 89 2.02 2.12 5.28
CA ILE A 89 0.98 1.99 6.29
C ILE A 89 1.66 1.88 7.65
N TRP A 90 1.44 2.86 8.51
CA TRP A 90 1.98 2.92 9.86
C TRP A 90 0.95 2.45 10.87
N LEU A 91 1.28 1.38 11.61
CA LEU A 91 0.34 0.72 12.53
C LEU A 91 0.53 1.12 14.00
N MET A 92 1.51 1.98 14.29
CA MET A 92 1.75 2.50 15.64
C MET A 92 1.08 3.87 15.82
N GLY A 93 1.29 4.49 16.99
CA GLY A 93 0.84 5.86 17.26
C GLY A 93 1.35 6.85 16.19
N HIS A 94 0.52 7.84 15.87
CA HIS A 94 0.85 8.84 14.86
C HIS A 94 2.14 9.60 15.22
N SER A 95 3.02 9.77 14.24
CA SER A 95 4.28 10.50 14.37
C SER A 95 4.40 11.49 13.22
N PRO A 96 4.07 12.78 13.44
CA PRO A 96 4.18 13.79 12.38
C PRO A 96 5.59 13.86 11.77
N PRO A 97 6.70 13.89 12.54
CA PRO A 97 8.04 13.96 11.95
C PRO A 97 8.38 12.77 11.03
N LEU A 98 7.89 11.57 11.36
CA LEU A 98 8.03 10.40 10.49
C LEU A 98 7.27 10.61 9.18
N PHE A 99 6.00 11.05 9.26
CA PHE A 99 5.14 11.24 8.11
C PHE A 99 5.65 12.35 7.18
N GLU A 100 6.14 13.45 7.74
CA GLU A 100 6.82 14.51 7.00
C GLU A 100 8.04 13.98 6.23
N ARG A 101 8.86 13.15 6.89
CA ARG A 101 10.04 12.55 6.26
C ARG A 101 9.68 11.57 5.15
N LEU A 102 8.66 10.73 5.35
CA LEU A 102 8.17 9.79 4.34
C LEU A 102 7.60 10.53 3.12
N ALA A 103 6.78 11.56 3.35
CA ALA A 103 6.26 12.41 2.28
C ALA A 103 7.37 13.11 1.50
N GLY A 104 8.41 13.61 2.20
CA GLY A 104 9.61 14.19 1.59
C GLY A 104 10.43 13.21 0.74
N TYR A 105 10.21 11.90 0.89
CA TYR A 105 10.79 10.87 0.02
C TYR A 105 9.91 10.52 -1.19
N GLY A 106 8.79 11.22 -1.40
CA GLY A 106 7.83 10.90 -2.46
C GLY A 106 6.98 9.66 -2.17
N LEU A 107 6.87 9.26 -0.89
CA LEU A 107 6.01 8.17 -0.43
C LEU A 107 4.66 8.72 0.03
N HIS A 108 3.60 7.94 -0.13
CA HIS A 108 2.32 8.20 0.54
C HIS A 108 2.35 7.51 1.88
N ALA A 109 2.06 8.22 2.97
CA ALA A 109 2.04 7.65 4.31
C ALA A 109 0.64 7.73 4.90
N ILE A 110 0.13 6.62 5.43
CA ILE A 110 -1.14 6.57 6.16
C ILE A 110 -0.96 5.94 7.54
N ARG A 111 -1.68 6.44 8.54
CA ARG A 111 -1.94 5.74 9.80
C ARG A 111 -3.41 5.42 9.84
N VAL A 112 -3.72 4.14 9.86
CA VAL A 112 -5.09 3.65 9.98
C VAL A 112 -5.43 3.39 11.45
N HIS A 113 -6.71 3.44 11.79
CA HIS A 113 -7.16 2.99 13.10
C HIS A 113 -7.07 1.46 13.15
N TYR A 114 -6.03 0.94 13.79
CA TYR A 114 -5.66 -0.48 13.81
C TYR A 114 -5.75 -1.04 15.24
N ALA A 115 -6.36 -2.21 15.38
CA ALA A 115 -6.40 -2.93 16.65
C ALA A 115 -5.01 -3.50 16.96
N ASN A 116 -4.31 -2.98 17.97
CA ASN A 116 -3.00 -3.45 18.43
C ASN A 116 -2.95 -3.78 19.94
N ASP A 117 -3.92 -3.30 20.72
CA ASP A 117 -3.97 -3.50 22.19
C ASP A 117 -4.13 -4.97 22.60
N TRP A 118 -4.68 -5.82 21.72
CA TRP A 118 -4.73 -7.27 21.89
C TRP A 118 -3.36 -7.88 22.18
N PHE A 119 -2.26 -7.26 21.74
CA PHE A 119 -0.91 -7.74 22.00
C PHE A 119 -0.60 -7.72 23.50
N GLY A 120 -0.96 -6.63 24.19
CA GLY A 120 -0.80 -6.52 25.64
C GLY A 120 -1.71 -7.47 26.41
N GLN A 121 -2.95 -7.67 25.92
CA GLN A 121 -3.96 -8.49 26.59
C GLN A 121 -3.68 -10.00 26.48
N PHE A 122 -3.24 -10.47 25.31
CA PHE A 122 -3.11 -11.90 25.04
C PHE A 122 -1.67 -12.43 25.01
N SER A 123 -0.65 -11.58 25.10
CA SER A 123 0.77 -12.00 25.03
C SER A 123 1.18 -13.10 26.01
N ARG A 124 0.49 -13.22 27.14
CA ARG A 124 0.76 -14.24 28.18
C ARG A 124 -0.20 -15.44 28.15
N ASN A 125 -1.16 -15.44 27.23
CA ASN A 125 -2.26 -16.40 27.20
C ASN A 125 -2.09 -17.43 26.08
N ALA A 126 -0.89 -17.53 25.48
CA ALA A 126 -0.62 -18.49 24.43
C ALA A 126 -0.79 -19.93 24.97
N PRO A 127 -1.60 -20.78 24.31
CA PRO A 127 -1.65 -22.20 24.62
C PRO A 127 -0.26 -22.85 24.50
N PRO A 128 0.06 -23.87 25.33
CA PRO A 128 1.38 -24.52 25.32
C PRO A 128 1.82 -25.04 23.94
N ASP A 129 0.87 -25.46 23.11
CA ASP A 129 1.11 -26.08 21.80
C ASP A 129 0.81 -25.15 20.61
N ASP A 130 0.66 -23.83 20.82
CA ASP A 130 0.39 -22.86 19.75
C ASP A 130 1.48 -21.76 19.67
N ASP A 131 2.55 -22.08 18.94
CA ASP A 131 3.67 -21.17 18.66
C ASP A 131 3.28 -19.95 17.79
N LYS A 132 2.12 -20.01 17.14
CA LYS A 132 1.60 -18.98 16.22
C LYS A 132 0.44 -18.18 16.79
N PHE A 133 0.08 -18.38 18.05
CA PHE A 133 -1.09 -17.76 18.68
C PHE A 133 -1.20 -16.25 18.42
N LEU A 134 -0.16 -15.46 18.73
CA LEU A 134 -0.15 -14.01 18.46
C LEU A 134 -0.05 -13.67 16.97
N GLY A 135 0.58 -14.54 16.18
CA GLY A 135 0.69 -14.38 14.73
C GLY A 135 -0.67 -14.50 14.04
N LYS A 136 -1.51 -15.44 14.49
CA LYS A 136 -2.89 -15.64 14.03
C LYS A 136 -3.75 -14.40 14.31
N ILE A 137 -3.70 -13.88 15.54
CA ILE A 137 -4.42 -12.64 15.91
C ILE A 137 -3.93 -11.46 15.06
N ARG A 138 -2.61 -11.34 14.82
CA ARG A 138 -2.05 -10.30 13.95
C ARG A 138 -2.53 -10.42 12.51
N LEU A 139 -2.61 -11.64 11.99
CA LEU A 139 -3.05 -11.90 10.63
C LEU A 139 -4.52 -11.53 10.46
N GLU A 140 -5.36 -11.87 11.41
CA GLU A 140 -6.76 -11.45 11.47
C GLU A 140 -6.89 -9.92 11.60
N ALA A 141 -6.16 -9.27 12.51
CA ALA A 141 -6.16 -7.81 12.62
C ALA A 141 -5.69 -7.11 11.32
N ALA A 142 -4.80 -7.75 10.55
CA ALA A 142 -4.31 -7.21 9.29
C ALA A 142 -5.31 -7.40 8.13
N THR A 143 -5.95 -8.56 8.03
CA THR A 143 -6.74 -8.99 6.85
C THR A 143 -8.25 -8.93 7.05
N GLY A 144 -8.68 -9.08 8.31
CA GLY A 144 -10.05 -9.27 8.74
C GLY A 144 -10.65 -10.62 8.36
N GLU A 145 -9.79 -11.59 8.08
CA GLU A 145 -10.13 -13.00 7.91
C GLU A 145 -9.99 -13.72 9.27
N ASP A 146 -10.87 -14.67 9.54
CA ASP A 146 -10.82 -15.47 10.76
C ASP A 146 -9.60 -16.39 10.74
N HIS A 147 -8.61 -16.05 11.59
CA HIS A 147 -7.39 -16.83 11.78
C HIS A 147 -7.18 -17.23 13.24
N SER A 148 -7.98 -16.68 14.16
CA SER A 148 -7.79 -16.84 15.60
C SER A 148 -9.10 -17.04 16.35
N ALA A 149 -9.09 -17.91 17.37
CA ALA A 149 -10.30 -18.24 18.14
C ALA A 149 -10.64 -17.22 19.24
N VAL A 150 -9.83 -16.18 19.43
CA VAL A 150 -9.89 -15.29 20.61
C VAL A 150 -10.25 -13.85 20.29
N VAL A 151 -10.26 -13.48 19.02
CA VAL A 151 -10.76 -12.19 18.55
C VAL A 151 -11.70 -12.42 17.35
N SER A 152 -12.45 -11.38 16.98
CA SER A 152 -13.29 -11.39 15.78
C SER A 152 -13.21 -10.02 15.13
N ILE A 153 -12.19 -9.79 14.30
CA ILE A 153 -11.98 -8.52 13.60
C ILE A 153 -12.46 -8.67 12.16
N PRO A 154 -13.60 -8.09 11.77
CA PRO A 154 -14.11 -8.20 10.41
C PRO A 154 -13.30 -7.33 9.45
N LYS A 155 -13.33 -7.67 8.16
CA LYS A 155 -12.61 -6.93 7.10
C LYS A 155 -12.70 -5.40 7.21
N PRO A 156 -13.86 -4.76 7.45
CA PRO A 156 -13.92 -3.30 7.59
C PRO A 156 -13.03 -2.72 8.68
N ASP A 157 -12.81 -3.47 9.76
CA ASP A 157 -12.07 -3.03 10.94
C ASP A 157 -10.60 -3.48 10.93
N SER A 158 -10.21 -4.29 9.94
CA SER A 158 -8.83 -4.71 9.69
C SER A 158 -7.97 -3.62 9.06
N MET A 159 -6.64 -3.74 9.16
CA MET A 159 -5.70 -2.86 8.45
C MET A 159 -6.04 -2.74 6.96
N MET A 160 -6.29 -3.87 6.28
CA MET A 160 -6.60 -3.88 4.85
C MET A 160 -7.91 -3.14 4.53
N GLY A 161 -8.95 -3.34 5.34
CA GLY A 161 -10.21 -2.61 5.19
C GLY A 161 -10.06 -1.10 5.35
N ARG A 162 -9.23 -0.69 6.31
CA ARG A 162 -8.98 0.73 6.61
C ARG A 162 -8.06 1.42 5.61
N ALA A 163 -7.23 0.66 4.89
CA ALA A 163 -6.23 1.16 3.95
C ALA A 163 -6.71 1.21 2.48
N LEU A 164 -7.87 0.64 2.17
CA LEU A 164 -8.46 0.54 0.81
C LEU A 164 -8.94 1.88 0.23
N GLN A 165 -8.52 3.02 0.78
CA GLN A 165 -9.06 4.34 0.45
C GLN A 165 -8.38 4.99 -0.75
#